data_AF-A0A8D8FTY0-F1
#
_entry.id   AF-A0A8D8FTY0-F1
#
_cell.length_a   1.000
_cell.length_b   1.000
_cell.length_c   1.000
_cell.angle_alpha   90.00
_cell.angle_beta   90.00
_cell.angle_gamma   90.00
#
_symmetry.space_group_name_H-M   'P 1'
#
loop_
_entity.id
_entity.type
_entity.pdbx_description
1 polymer ?
#
loop_
_entity_poly.entity_id
_entity_poly.type
_entity_poly.pdbx_seq_one_letter_code
_entity_poly.pdbx_strand_id
1 'polypeptide(L)'
;RFRREWLGECSGQKDEKQKNYGFDDGQPCLIVKLNRIVNFMPRPPASNESIPEAVRPKLQGNVIPIHCSSKREEEANLLGQIKYFGLGTGFPLQYYPYYGKLLQPQYLQPLVAIKFYNITTDVDVRVECKVYGENIDYSEKDRSQGRFDIKFTIKTKS
;
A
#
# COMPACT_ATOMS: atom_id res chain seq x y z
N ARG A 1 9.05 -0.52 -17.42
CA ARG A 1 7.80 -1.33 -17.60
C ARG A 1 7.35 -1.84 -16.23
N PHE A 2 6.06 -2.05 -15.99
CA PHE A 2 5.54 -2.65 -14.74
C PHE A 2 4.54 -3.77 -15.10
N ARG A 3 4.76 -4.99 -14.58
CA ARG A 3 3.91 -6.15 -14.92
C ARG A 3 2.80 -6.29 -13.89
N ARG A 4 1.56 -6.49 -14.36
CA ARG A 4 0.39 -6.73 -13.49
C ARG A 4 0.57 -7.96 -12.59
N GLU A 5 1.25 -8.99 -13.08
CA GLU A 5 1.57 -10.22 -12.34
C GLU A 5 2.26 -9.96 -10.99
N TRP A 6 3.03 -8.86 -10.88
CA TRP A 6 3.70 -8.50 -9.63
C TRP A 6 2.71 -8.11 -8.51
N LEU A 7 1.46 -7.76 -8.86
CA LEU A 7 0.40 -7.51 -7.88
C LEU A 7 -0.19 -8.80 -7.30
N GLY A 8 0.35 -9.97 -7.66
CA GLY A 8 0.02 -11.25 -7.05
C GLY A 8 -1.46 -11.61 -7.17
N GLU A 9 -2.06 -11.97 -6.04
CA GLU A 9 -3.49 -12.32 -5.94
C GLU A 9 -4.44 -11.14 -6.24
N CYS A 10 -3.92 -9.90 -6.26
CA CYS A 10 -4.69 -8.71 -6.61
C CYS A 10 -4.50 -8.28 -8.07
N SER A 11 -3.83 -9.09 -8.91
CA SER A 11 -3.56 -8.76 -10.32
C SER A 11 -4.80 -8.83 -11.23
N GLY A 12 -5.85 -9.52 -10.78
CA GLY A 12 -7.07 -9.78 -11.56
C GLY A 12 -6.84 -10.67 -12.78
N GLN A 13 -5.75 -11.46 -12.77
CA GLN A 13 -5.37 -12.37 -13.88
C GLN A 13 -5.54 -13.86 -13.54
N LYS A 14 -5.69 -14.23 -12.26
CA LYS A 14 -5.83 -15.62 -11.83
C LYS A 14 -7.26 -15.84 -11.33
N ASP A 15 -7.97 -16.79 -11.92
CA ASP A 15 -9.32 -17.23 -11.51
C ASP A 15 -10.46 -16.20 -11.58
N GLU A 16 -11.65 -16.68 -11.92
CA GLU A 16 -12.88 -15.85 -11.93
C GLU A 16 -13.22 -15.26 -10.55
N LYS A 17 -12.75 -15.91 -9.47
CA LYS A 17 -12.90 -15.44 -8.09
C LYS A 17 -12.10 -14.17 -7.78
N GLN A 18 -11.08 -13.83 -8.58
CA GLN A 18 -10.35 -12.55 -8.43
C GLN A 18 -10.95 -11.41 -9.24
N LYS A 19 -12.06 -11.61 -9.98
CA LYS A 19 -12.68 -10.56 -10.82
C LYS A 19 -13.07 -9.31 -10.02
N ASN A 20 -13.53 -9.50 -8.79
CA ASN A 20 -13.89 -8.42 -7.87
C ASN A 20 -12.82 -8.16 -6.80
N TYR A 21 -11.55 -8.51 -7.07
CA TYR A 21 -10.42 -8.16 -6.19
C TYR A 21 -10.63 -8.54 -4.70
N GLY A 22 -11.27 -9.68 -4.44
CA GLY A 22 -11.55 -10.20 -3.10
C GLY A 22 -12.64 -9.47 -2.30
N PHE A 23 -13.30 -8.46 -2.86
CA PHE A 23 -14.39 -7.75 -2.18
C PHE A 23 -15.58 -8.67 -1.87
N ASP A 24 -15.92 -9.60 -2.77
CA ASP A 24 -17.05 -10.53 -2.61
C ASP A 24 -16.83 -11.58 -1.51
N ASP A 25 -15.57 -11.83 -1.17
CA ASP A 25 -15.13 -12.81 -0.17
C ASP A 25 -14.84 -12.16 1.20
N GLY A 26 -15.07 -10.84 1.33
CA GLY A 26 -14.69 -10.09 2.54
C GLY A 26 -13.18 -9.96 2.73
N GLN A 27 -12.39 -10.16 1.66
CA GLN A 27 -10.93 -10.07 1.67
C GLN A 27 -10.43 -9.04 0.65
N PRO A 28 -10.75 -7.75 0.83
CA PRO A 28 -10.51 -6.74 -0.19
C PRO A 28 -9.03 -6.57 -0.54
N CYS A 29 -8.76 -6.40 -1.83
CA CYS A 29 -7.49 -5.97 -2.37
C CYS A 29 -7.56 -4.49 -2.75
N LEU A 30 -6.58 -3.71 -2.28
CA LEU A 30 -6.42 -2.31 -2.65
C LEU A 30 -5.14 -2.09 -3.44
N ILE A 31 -5.21 -1.34 -4.53
CA ILE A 31 -4.04 -0.96 -5.32
C ILE A 31 -3.64 0.47 -4.95
N VAL A 32 -2.43 0.61 -4.43
CA VAL A 32 -1.88 1.85 -3.93
C VAL A 32 -0.77 2.34 -4.85
N LYS A 33 -0.67 3.66 -4.96
CA LYS A 33 0.28 4.35 -5.82
C LYS A 33 0.83 5.59 -5.10
N LEU A 34 2.06 5.98 -5.39
CA LEU A 34 2.61 7.28 -4.98
C LEU A 34 2.27 8.38 -6.00
N ASN A 35 2.13 9.62 -5.53
CA ASN A 35 1.96 10.75 -6.44
C ASN A 35 3.21 10.96 -7.29
N ARG A 36 3.01 11.30 -8.57
CA ARG A 36 4.11 11.56 -9.51
C ARG A 36 4.58 13.00 -9.33
N ILE A 37 5.81 13.16 -8.81
CA ILE A 37 6.46 14.46 -8.65
C ILE A 37 7.69 14.48 -9.56
N VAL A 38 7.82 15.53 -10.37
CA VAL A 38 8.94 15.65 -11.32
C VAL A 38 10.25 15.80 -10.54
N ASN A 39 11.30 15.07 -10.96
CA ASN A 39 12.62 15.04 -10.35
C ASN A 39 12.66 14.58 -8.88
N PHE A 40 11.59 13.99 -8.36
CA PHE A 40 11.56 13.46 -7.02
C PHE A 40 12.20 12.07 -6.96
N MET A 41 13.20 11.93 -6.09
CA MET A 41 13.84 10.67 -5.75
C MET A 41 13.50 10.34 -4.29
N PRO A 42 12.64 9.35 -4.02
CA PRO A 42 12.32 9.00 -2.65
C PRO A 42 13.52 8.30 -2.00
N ARG A 43 13.74 8.57 -0.71
CA ARG A 43 14.84 8.02 0.09
C ARG A 43 14.28 7.04 1.12
N PRO A 44 14.69 5.76 1.08
CA PRO A 44 14.31 4.82 2.12
C PRO A 44 14.72 5.35 3.50
N PRO A 45 14.02 4.97 4.57
CA PRO A 45 14.39 5.39 5.93
C PRO A 45 15.82 4.97 6.30
N ALA A 46 16.61 5.89 6.86
CA ALA A 46 17.97 5.60 7.35
C ALA A 46 18.02 4.74 8.62
N SER A 47 16.98 4.77 9.46
CA SER A 47 16.98 4.09 10.76
C SER A 47 15.70 3.31 11.04
N ASN A 48 15.84 2.25 11.84
CA ASN A 48 14.76 1.36 12.24
C ASN A 48 13.86 1.94 13.35
N GLU A 49 14.18 3.12 13.89
CA GLU A 49 13.49 3.69 15.06
C GLU A 49 12.11 4.24 14.70
N SER A 50 11.91 4.77 13.49
CA SER A 50 10.64 5.34 13.03
C SER A 50 9.72 4.33 12.33
N ILE A 51 10.12 3.06 12.30
CA ILE A 51 9.52 2.02 11.48
C ILE A 51 9.02 0.88 12.38
N PRO A 52 7.74 0.49 12.28
CA PRO A 52 7.21 -0.64 13.05
C PRO A 52 8.05 -1.89 12.85
N GLU A 53 8.19 -2.74 13.88
CA GLU A 53 8.96 -3.99 13.77
C GLU A 53 8.51 -4.88 12.61
N ALA A 54 7.20 -4.86 12.31
CA ALA A 54 6.59 -5.55 11.17
C ALA A 54 7.10 -5.08 9.78
N VAL A 55 7.78 -3.94 9.72
CA VAL A 55 8.28 -3.30 8.50
C VAL A 55 9.82 -3.37 8.44
N ARG A 56 10.52 -3.61 9.55
CA ARG A 56 11.99 -3.77 9.55
C ARG A 56 12.51 -4.86 8.60
N PRO A 57 11.88 -6.04 8.47
CA PRO A 57 12.30 -7.05 7.48
C PRO A 57 12.12 -6.61 6.02
N LYS A 58 11.31 -5.56 5.78
CA LYS A 58 10.97 -5.02 4.46
C LYS A 58 11.90 -3.90 4.01
N LEU A 59 12.89 -3.54 4.83
CA LEU A 59 13.93 -2.57 4.49
C LEU A 59 14.98 -3.20 3.57
N GLN A 60 14.54 -3.59 2.38
CA GLN A 60 15.46 -3.82 1.28
C GLN A 60 15.89 -2.42 0.81
N GLY A 61 17.20 -2.14 0.74
CA GLY A 61 17.73 -0.79 0.45
C GLY A 61 17.27 -0.15 -0.88
N ASN A 62 16.49 -0.87 -1.69
CA ASN A 62 16.02 -0.44 -3.00
C ASN A 62 14.50 -0.26 -3.09
N VAL A 63 13.77 -0.23 -1.96
CA VAL A 63 12.31 0.02 -1.93
C VAL A 63 11.93 1.06 -0.88
N ILE A 64 10.85 1.79 -1.16
CA ILE A 64 10.16 2.65 -0.20
C ILE A 64 9.04 1.83 0.46
N PRO A 65 9.13 1.53 1.76
CA PRO A 65 8.15 0.69 2.42
C PRO A 65 6.82 1.41 2.66
N ILE A 66 5.75 0.62 2.64
CA ILE A 66 4.39 1.02 3.03
C ILE A 66 3.88 0.04 4.08
N HIS A 67 3.15 0.54 5.07
CA HIS A 67 2.54 -0.28 6.10
C HIS A 67 1.16 0.25 6.48
N CYS A 68 0.23 -0.69 6.61
CA CYS A 68 -1.13 -0.45 7.08
C CYS A 68 -1.32 -1.05 8.46
N SER A 69 -1.98 -0.30 9.34
CA SER A 69 -2.36 -0.71 10.68
C SER A 69 -3.74 -0.17 11.03
N SER A 70 -4.33 -0.65 12.12
CA SER A 70 -5.51 0.01 12.68
C SER A 70 -5.17 1.46 13.02
N LYS A 71 -6.12 2.37 12.75
CA LYS A 71 -5.97 3.80 13.06
C LYS A 71 -5.98 4.06 14.57
N ARG A 72 -6.65 3.19 15.33
CA ARG A 72 -6.68 3.22 16.79
C ARG A 72 -6.12 1.92 17.34
N GLU A 73 -5.22 2.03 18.31
CA GLU A 73 -4.55 0.88 18.91
C GLU A 73 -5.56 -0.06 19.61
N GLU A 74 -6.59 0.50 20.23
CA GLU A 74 -7.71 -0.24 20.84
C GLU A 74 -8.49 -1.11 19.83
N GLU A 75 -8.46 -0.76 18.55
CA GLU A 75 -9.14 -1.47 17.45
C GLU A 75 -8.17 -2.41 16.69
N ALA A 76 -6.94 -2.61 17.17
CA ALA A 76 -5.92 -3.42 16.49
C ALA A 76 -6.35 -4.89 16.28
N ASN A 77 -7.15 -5.44 17.20
CA ASN A 77 -7.71 -6.78 17.10
C ASN A 77 -8.76 -6.94 15.99
N LEU A 78 -9.32 -5.84 15.46
CA LEU A 78 -10.30 -5.86 14.37
C LEU A 78 -9.67 -6.07 12.99
N LEU A 79 -8.33 -5.96 12.92
CA LEU A 79 -7.55 -6.06 11.70
C LEU A 79 -6.56 -7.22 11.83
N GLY A 80 -6.79 -8.29 11.08
CA GLY A 80 -5.94 -9.46 11.06
C GLY A 80 -4.83 -9.39 10.02
N GLN A 81 -4.56 -10.52 9.35
CA GLN A 81 -3.43 -10.63 8.43
C GLN A 81 -3.58 -9.72 7.20
N ILE A 82 -2.54 -8.92 6.95
CA ILE A 82 -2.38 -8.08 5.75
C ILE A 82 -1.16 -8.56 4.96
N LYS A 83 -1.30 -8.74 3.64
CA LYS A 83 -0.16 -8.99 2.75
C LYS A 83 -0.02 -7.89 1.70
N TYR A 84 1.21 -7.74 1.24
CA TYR A 84 1.62 -6.70 0.29
C TYR A 84 2.20 -7.40 -0.93
N PHE A 85 1.75 -7.03 -2.12
CA PHE A 85 2.22 -7.57 -3.38
C PHE A 85 2.70 -6.44 -4.28
N GLY A 86 3.83 -6.65 -4.93
CA GLY A 86 4.42 -5.70 -5.85
C GLY A 86 5.76 -6.22 -6.35
N LEU A 87 6.55 -5.33 -6.93
CA LEU A 87 7.96 -5.61 -7.17
C LEU A 87 8.72 -5.40 -5.85
N GLY A 88 8.61 -6.38 -4.95
CA GLY A 88 9.01 -6.28 -3.54
C GLY A 88 7.84 -5.91 -2.62
N THR A 89 8.15 -5.45 -1.41
CA THR A 89 7.16 -5.13 -0.36
C THR A 89 6.86 -3.63 -0.24
N GLY A 90 7.09 -2.87 -1.31
CA GLY A 90 6.97 -1.40 -1.33
C GLY A 90 7.15 -0.83 -2.73
N PHE A 91 7.50 0.45 -2.83
CA PHE A 91 7.74 1.12 -4.11
C PHE A 91 9.22 1.02 -4.51
N PRO A 92 9.57 0.28 -5.57
CA PRO A 92 10.95 0.13 -6.02
C PRO A 92 11.56 1.44 -6.53
N LEU A 93 12.77 1.77 -6.06
CA LEU A 93 13.48 3.01 -6.38
C LEU A 93 13.85 3.16 -7.86
N GLN A 94 14.02 2.04 -8.58
CA GLN A 94 14.41 2.04 -10.00
C GLN A 94 13.41 2.72 -10.95
N TYR A 95 12.21 3.07 -10.47
CA TYR A 95 11.21 3.82 -11.23
C TYR A 95 11.31 5.33 -11.05
N TYR A 96 12.22 5.80 -10.20
CA TYR A 96 12.43 7.20 -9.88
C TYR A 96 13.80 7.66 -10.41
N PRO A 97 13.94 8.97 -10.74
CA PRO A 97 12.90 9.99 -10.70
C PRO A 97 11.95 9.94 -11.92
N TYR A 98 10.81 10.60 -11.79
CA TYR A 98 9.89 10.88 -12.90
C TYR A 98 10.30 12.19 -13.58
N TYR A 99 10.43 12.19 -14.91
CA TYR A 99 10.91 13.34 -15.69
C TYR A 99 9.80 14.15 -16.37
N GLY A 100 8.53 13.89 -16.03
CA GLY A 100 7.39 14.61 -16.60
C GLY A 100 6.81 13.98 -17.88
N LYS A 101 5.58 14.39 -18.23
CA LYS A 101 4.80 13.79 -19.32
C LYS A 101 5.42 14.04 -20.70
N LEU A 102 6.11 15.17 -20.87
CA LEU A 102 6.77 15.51 -22.13
C LEU A 102 7.92 14.55 -22.45
N LEU A 103 8.76 14.24 -21.45
CA LEU A 103 9.92 13.37 -21.61
C LEU A 103 9.59 11.88 -21.45
N GLN A 104 8.57 11.55 -20.65
CA GLN A 104 8.14 10.18 -20.40
C GLN A 104 6.62 10.01 -20.59
N PRO A 105 6.10 10.09 -21.83
CA PRO A 105 4.65 10.08 -22.09
C PRO A 105 3.96 8.78 -21.68
N GLN A 106 4.68 7.66 -21.73
CA GLN A 106 4.19 6.33 -21.36
C GLN A 106 4.77 5.82 -20.03
N TYR A 107 5.16 6.75 -19.13
CA TYR A 107 5.67 6.37 -17.82
C TYR A 107 4.64 5.56 -17.03
N LEU A 108 5.06 4.39 -16.56
CA LEU A 108 4.29 3.55 -15.66
C LEU A 108 4.93 3.61 -14.28
N GLN A 109 4.24 4.25 -13.35
CA GLN A 109 4.66 4.30 -11.95
C GLN A 109 4.52 2.93 -11.27
N PRO A 110 5.34 2.65 -10.23
CA PRO A 110 5.19 1.43 -9.45
C PRO A 110 3.86 1.45 -8.69
N LEU A 111 3.29 0.26 -8.55
CA LEU A 111 2.06 0.01 -7.79
C LEU A 111 2.35 -1.02 -6.70
N VAL A 112 1.61 -0.93 -5.60
CA VAL A 112 1.61 -1.93 -4.52
C VAL A 112 0.18 -2.35 -4.28
N ALA A 113 -0.08 -3.65 -4.32
CA ALA A 113 -1.34 -4.23 -3.89
C ALA A 113 -1.27 -4.57 -2.39
N ILE A 114 -2.36 -4.28 -1.68
CA ILE A 114 -2.52 -4.56 -0.26
C ILE A 114 -3.76 -5.42 -0.11
N LYS A 115 -3.59 -6.67 0.32
CA LYS A 115 -4.67 -7.61 0.55
C LYS A 115 -4.91 -7.78 2.03
N PHE A 116 -6.16 -7.57 2.44
CA PHE A 116 -6.63 -7.78 3.80
C PHE A 116 -7.32 -9.14 3.86
N TYR A 117 -6.71 -10.14 4.50
CA TYR A 117 -7.28 -11.49 4.57
C TYR A 117 -8.28 -11.67 5.70
N ASN A 118 -8.16 -10.86 6.76
CA ASN A 118 -9.02 -10.96 7.92
C ASN A 118 -9.32 -9.54 8.43
N ILE A 119 -10.58 -9.14 8.31
CA ILE A 119 -11.15 -7.92 8.85
C ILE A 119 -12.43 -8.35 9.56
N THR A 120 -12.63 -7.89 10.80
CA THR A 120 -13.84 -8.22 11.55
C THR A 120 -15.10 -7.75 10.82
N THR A 121 -16.09 -8.62 10.71
CA THR A 121 -17.37 -8.33 10.04
C THR A 121 -18.34 -7.58 10.95
N ASP A 122 -19.33 -6.95 10.33
CA ASP A 122 -20.44 -6.23 10.94
C ASP A 122 -20.07 -5.04 11.83
N VAL A 123 -18.80 -4.65 11.84
CA VAL A 123 -18.26 -3.45 12.50
C VAL A 123 -17.51 -2.57 11.52
N ASP A 124 -17.37 -1.30 11.88
CA ASP A 124 -16.58 -0.35 11.12
C ASP A 124 -15.11 -0.43 11.54
N VAL A 125 -14.22 -0.80 10.61
CA VAL A 125 -12.78 -0.91 10.86
C VAL A 125 -12.04 0.22 10.15
N ARG A 126 -11.29 1.03 10.90
CA ARG A 126 -10.51 2.15 10.36
C ARG A 126 -9.04 1.75 10.23
N VAL A 127 -8.52 1.80 9.01
CA VAL A 127 -7.15 1.45 8.68
C VAL A 127 -6.41 2.70 8.21
N GLU A 128 -5.23 2.94 8.75
CA GLU A 128 -4.29 3.95 8.26
C GLU A 128 -3.12 3.23 7.59
N CYS A 129 -2.76 3.68 6.38
CA CYS A 129 -1.60 3.19 5.65
C CYS A 129 -0.60 4.33 5.46
N LYS A 130 0.63 4.14 5.92
CA LYS A 130 1.73 5.11 5.89
C LYS A 130 2.87 4.63 5.01
N VAL A 131 3.48 5.57 4.29
CA VAL A 131 4.68 5.35 3.48
C VAL A 131 5.86 5.95 4.21
N TYR A 132 6.90 5.16 4.45
CA TYR A 132 8.04 5.61 5.25
C TYR A 132 9.24 5.93 4.35
N GLY A 133 9.79 7.13 4.50
CA GLY A 133 10.99 7.59 3.81
C GLY A 133 11.53 8.86 4.44
N GLU A 134 12.82 9.15 4.26
CA GLU A 134 13.45 10.35 4.85
C GLU A 134 12.90 11.67 4.30
N ASN A 135 12.36 11.64 3.08
CA ASN A 135 11.79 12.79 2.38
C ASN A 135 10.30 12.60 2.06
N ILE A 136 9.59 11.91 2.95
CA ILE A 136 8.15 11.72 2.88
C ILE A 136 7.55 12.31 4.15
N ASP A 137 7.00 13.51 4.03
CA ASP A 137 6.37 14.22 5.13
C ASP A 137 4.90 13.82 5.30
N TYR A 138 4.34 14.13 6.46
CA TYR A 138 2.94 13.94 6.79
C TYR A 138 2.31 15.26 7.21
N SER A 139 1.00 15.40 6.98
CA SER A 139 0.23 16.58 7.38
C SER A 139 -1.05 16.17 8.10
N GLU A 140 -1.41 16.95 9.13
CA GLU A 140 -2.71 16.84 9.80
C GLU A 140 -3.83 17.51 8.99
N LYS A 141 -3.48 18.52 8.17
CA LYS A 141 -4.42 19.20 7.28
C LYS A 141 -4.65 18.38 6.01
N ASP A 142 -3.58 17.89 5.40
CA ASP A 142 -3.64 17.01 4.24
C ASP A 142 -3.43 15.55 4.66
N ARG A 143 -4.55 14.86 4.91
CA ARG A 143 -4.57 13.45 5.29
C ARG A 143 -4.14 12.49 4.18
N SER A 144 -3.82 12.98 2.99
CA SER A 144 -3.28 12.21 1.87
C SER A 144 -1.77 12.40 1.66
N GLN A 145 -1.12 13.26 2.46
CA GLN A 145 0.31 13.49 2.39
C GLN A 145 1.07 12.38 3.12
N GLY A 146 1.76 11.52 2.37
CA GLY A 146 2.57 10.40 2.90
C GLY A 146 1.75 9.23 3.48
N ARG A 147 0.43 9.37 3.59
CA ARG A 147 -0.48 8.38 4.16
C ARG A 147 -1.86 8.41 3.50
N PHE A 148 -2.70 7.42 3.80
CA PHE A 148 -4.14 7.47 3.51
C PHE A 148 -4.91 6.67 4.55
N ASP A 149 -6.18 7.06 4.77
CA ASP A 149 -7.11 6.41 5.68
C ASP A 149 -8.23 5.72 4.90
N ILE A 150 -8.62 4.52 5.34
CA ILE A 150 -9.75 3.77 4.78
C ILE A 150 -10.63 3.25 5.89
N LYS A 151 -11.93 3.24 5.62
CA LYS A 151 -12.94 2.63 6.48
C LYS A 151 -13.53 1.43 5.76
N PHE A 152 -13.39 0.25 6.36
CA PHE A 152 -14.05 -0.97 5.90
C PHE A 152 -15.32 -1.22 6.71
N THR A 153 -16.34 -1.71 6.01
CA THR A 153 -17.57 -2.25 6.60
C THR A 153 -17.89 -3.52 5.81
N ILE A 154 -17.59 -4.69 6.39
CA ILE A 154 -17.86 -5.99 5.75
C ILE A 154 -19.11 -6.56 6.39
N LYS A 155 -20.15 -6.82 5.61
CA LYS A 155 -21.40 -7.41 6.11
C LYS A 155 -21.37 -8.92 5.96
N THR A 156 -21.79 -9.62 7.01
CA THR A 156 -22.00 -11.07 6.92
C THR A 156 -23.12 -11.34 5.91
N LYS A 157 -22.93 -12.33 5.02
CA LYS A 157 -23.98 -12.73 4.07
C LYS A 157 -25.09 -13.40 4.88
N SER A 158 -26.26 -12.75 4.92
CA SER A 158 -27.50 -13.33 5.46
C SER A 158 -28.11 -14.35 4.50
#